data_AF-A0A6V7IRH1-F1
#
_entry.id   AF-A0A6V7IRH1-F1
#
_cell.length_a   1.000
_cell.length_b   1.000
_cell.length_c   1.000
_cell.angle_alpha   90.00
_cell.angle_beta   90.00
_cell.angle_gamma   90.00
#
_symmetry.space_group_name_H-M   'P 1'
#
loop_
_entity.id
_entity.type
_entity.pdbx_description
1 polymer ?
#
loop_
_entity_poly.entity_id
_entity_poly.type
_entity_poly.pdbx_seq_one_letter_code
_entity_poly.pdbx_strand_id
1 'polypeptide(L)' 'VTKLPIILKGILTGEDAILGLEHGASGIIVSNHGARQIDGTAAT' A
#
# COMPACT_ATOMS: atom_id res chain seq x y z
N VAL A 1 -2.90 -10.13 17.93
CA VAL A 1 -2.38 -8.78 17.67
C VAL A 1 -0.86 -8.83 17.76
N THR A 2 -0.13 -8.41 16.73
CA THR A 2 1.36 -8.38 16.72
C THR A 2 1.88 -7.05 17.28
N LYS A 3 3.14 -7.02 17.73
CA LYS A 3 3.86 -5.78 18.12
C LYS A 3 4.76 -5.23 17.01
N LEU A 4 4.90 -5.97 15.90
CA LEU A 4 5.72 -5.54 14.77
C LEU A 4 5.01 -4.41 14.00
N PRO A 5 5.76 -3.47 13.41
CA PRO A 5 5.18 -2.46 12.53
C PRO A 5 4.52 -3.13 11.32
N ILE A 6 3.32 -2.67 10.95
CA ILE A 6 2.58 -3.15 9.78
C ILE A 6 2.82 -2.21 8.63
N ILE A 7 3.30 -2.75 7.51
CA ILE A 7 3.52 -2.00 6.26
C ILE A 7 2.51 -2.48 5.22
N LEU A 8 1.76 -1.55 4.62
CA LEU A 8 0.82 -1.86 3.54
C LEU A 8 1.54 -1.85 2.19
N LYS A 9 1.61 -2.99 1.50
CA LYS A 9 2.17 -3.08 0.15
C LYS A 9 1.05 -3.17 -0.87
N GLY A 10 1.12 -2.35 -1.91
CA GLY A 10 0.14 -2.38 -3.01
C GLY A 10 -0.68 -1.10 -3.16
N ILE A 11 -0.38 -0.06 -2.37
CA ILE A 11 -1.11 1.21 -2.41
C ILE A 11 -0.74 1.97 -3.68
N LEU A 12 -1.75 2.41 -4.44
CA LEU A 12 -1.57 3.13 -5.72
C LEU A 12 -2.25 4.51 -5.75
N THR A 13 -3.01 4.85 -4.72
CA THR A 13 -3.77 6.11 -4.62
C THR A 13 -3.44 6.84 -3.33
N GLY A 14 -3.68 8.16 -3.30
CA GLY A 14 -3.49 8.97 -2.09
C GLY A 14 -4.54 8.67 -1.03
N GLU A 15 -5.76 8.37 -1.46
CA GLU A 15 -6.90 8.02 -0.63
C GLU A 15 -6.61 6.77 0.20
N ASP A 16 -6.08 5.71 -0.43
CA ASP A 16 -5.74 4.47 0.27
C ASP A 16 -4.54 4.66 1.21
N ALA A 17 -3.62 5.58 0.89
CA ALA A 17 -2.52 5.93 1.78
C ALA A 17 -3.02 6.61 3.06
N ILE A 18 -3.97 7.55 2.92
CA ILE A 18 -4.63 8.21 4.05
C ILE A 18 -5.40 7.19 4.89
N LEU A 19 -6.17 6.31 4.25
CA LEU A 19 -6.91 5.25 4.94
C LEU A 19 -5.95 4.33 5.72
N GLY A 20 -4.81 3.97 5.13
CA GLY A 20 -3.78 3.18 5.81
C GLY A 20 -3.25 3.84 7.08
N LEU A 21 -3.01 5.16 7.04
CA LEU A 21 -2.62 5.95 8.21
C LEU A 21 -3.71 5.94 9.29
N GLU A 22 -4.97 6.16 8.91
CA GLU A 22 -6.12 6.14 9.84
C GLU A 22 -6.27 4.78 10.56
N HIS A 23 -5.87 3.70 9.90
CA HIS A 23 -5.90 2.34 10.46
C HIS A 23 -4.61 1.93 11.19
N GLY A 24 -3.65 2.85 11.35
CA GLY A 24 -2.43 2.61 12.13
C GLY A 24 -1.33 1.86 11.38
N ALA A 25 -1.32 1.88 10.05
CA ALA A 25 -0.18 1.40 9.28
C ALA A 25 1.08 2.21 9.64
N SER A 26 2.20 1.52 9.82
CA SER A 26 3.50 2.13 10.14
C SER A 26 4.24 2.61 8.88
N GLY A 27 3.75 2.26 7.69
CA GLY A 27 4.32 2.68 6.42
C GLY A 27 3.62 2.03 5.23
N ILE A 28 4.02 2.46 4.04
CA ILE A 28 3.41 2.07 2.77
C ILE A 28 4.51 1.71 1.76
N ILE A 29 4.27 0.67 0.96
CA ILE A 29 5.04 0.35 -0.24
C ILE A 29 4.13 0.57 -1.45
N VAL A 30 4.43 1.62 -2.22
CA VAL A 30 3.81 1.87 -3.52
C VAL A 30 4.26 0.76 -4.46
N SER A 31 3.31 -0.02 -4.96
CA SER A 31 3.63 -1.19 -5.78
C SER A 31 2.42 -1.65 -6.57
N ASN A 32 2.58 -1.85 -7.87
CA ASN A 32 1.60 -2.55 -8.71
C ASN A 32 1.90 -4.06 -8.81
N HIS A 33 2.68 -4.58 -7.86
CA HIS A 33 3.16 -5.97 -7.85
C HIS A 33 4.00 -6.33 -9.10
N GLY A 34 4.75 -5.37 -9.63
CA GLY A 34 5.56 -5.58 -10.85
C GLY A 34 4.71 -5.82 -12.09
N ALA A 35 3.56 -5.14 -12.17
CA ALA A 35 2.55 -5.29 -13.23
C ALA A 35 2.02 -6.74 -13.41
N ARG A 36 2.02 -7.54 -12.32
CA ARG A 36 1.51 -8.93 -12.31
C ARG A 36 0.12 -9.07 -11.69
N GLN A 37 -0.53 -7.94 -11.41
CA GLN A 37 -1.87 -7.90 -10.83
C GLN A 37 -2.81 -7.16 -11.78
N ILE A 38 -3.27 -5.97 -11.44
CA ILE A 38 -4.15 -5.18 -12.31
C ILE A 38 -3.30 -4.54 -13.40
N ASP A 39 -3.63 -4.82 -14.66
CA ASP A 39 -2.97 -4.22 -15.81
C ASP A 39 -3.43 -2.76 -16.03
N GLY A 40 -2.60 -1.95 -16.69
CA GLY A 40 -2.89 -0.54 -16.96
C GLY A 40 -2.82 0.40 -15.75
N THR A 41 -2.39 -0.08 -14.58
CA THR A 41 -2.08 0.79 -13.44
C THR A 41 -0.83 1.64 -13.70
N ALA A 42 -0.65 2.72 -12.93
CA ALA A 42 0.57 3.53 -12.99
C ALA A 42 1.84 2.70 -12.72
N ALA A 43 2.98 3.17 -13.23
CA ALA A 43 4.29 2.59 -12.92
C ALA A 43 4.65 2.82 -11.44
N THR A 44 5.30 1.83 -10.82
CA THR A 44 5.72 1.84 -9.41
C THR A 44 7.15 1.41 -9.25
#